data_AF-A0A2S7DSE6-F1
#
_entry.id   AF-A0A2S7DSE6-F1
#
_cell.length_a   1.000
_cell.length_b   1.000
_cell.length_c   1.000
_cell.angle_alpha   90.00
_cell.angle_beta   90.00
_cell.angle_gamma   90.00
#
_symmetry.space_group_name_H-M   'P 1'
#
loop_
_entity.id
_entity.type
_entity.pdbx_description
1 polymer ?
#
loop_
_entity_poly.entity_id
_entity_poly.type
_entity_poly.pdbx_seq_one_letter_code
_entity_poly.pdbx_strand_id
1 'polypeptide(L)'
;MQPRSTLPTLAPLTLALIALITVPASAAQPSAQDEADSAHSISTRWGVIEQPTLPTQICSTLKAALVPVDGSLDSLDQDAARSKRDTARLQAAIDDCPAGSAVHLVPGDAGESGLLTAPLTIKSGVTLWIDRGVTLFASRNPQDYDNGLGTCGTATSDKAKSCNPLIHFSDTANSAIVGAGKIDGRGGSTLTAGPNAGKASWWDLAYLNVTKGLSQHVPRLVQIDNSTDVTLYAITLENSPNFHVITDNVVGLTAWGIKILAPSLVYSRPGYHCPAGSTPDVNPHATCFTPETAKNTDGFDPGQSKNVLLAYSYIGTGDDGVAIKAHASSKRSIASENMLFAYNQFYYTHGFSLGSETDSGMRHIAVRGLSIDGFNAHDAVSDPYSANGLRIKSDASRGGQVDDIRFENVCMRGVARPLVLDASYANPATRDKIPQFTGISLSNVHSLGSTQFGGGELSFYGYRDATGTRPIAIALDNVVLEGGNVTFAQPHFGGPASNPGAVHFTFNGGPVSFYNQLATSLPNDVQLHGTPGPGTPLQCDDAFIAFRSVLPDSPI
;
A
#
# COMPACT_ATOMS: atom_id res chain seq x y z
N MET A 1 0.64 -24.46 90.75
CA MET A 1 -0.67 -24.22 91.39
C MET A 1 -1.44 -23.22 90.55
N GLN A 2 -2.58 -23.62 89.99
CA GLN A 2 -3.63 -22.74 89.42
C GLN A 2 -4.39 -22.03 90.59
N PRO A 3 -5.34 -21.08 90.41
CA PRO A 3 -5.96 -20.52 89.18
C PRO A 3 -6.39 -19.00 89.23
N ARG A 4 -7.16 -18.58 88.20
CA ARG A 4 -8.33 -17.66 88.17
C ARG A 4 -8.18 -16.14 87.89
N SER A 5 -8.64 -15.79 86.68
CA SER A 5 -9.66 -14.79 86.28
C SER A 5 -9.80 -13.44 87.01
N THR A 6 -9.76 -12.35 86.23
CA THR A 6 -10.69 -11.20 86.35
C THR A 6 -10.97 -10.58 84.98
N LEU A 7 -12.25 -10.28 84.73
CA LEU A 7 -12.76 -9.45 83.62
C LEU A 7 -12.58 -7.96 83.98
N PRO A 8 -12.58 -7.05 82.99
CA PRO A 8 -13.18 -5.73 83.17
C PRO A 8 -14.25 -5.38 82.12
N THR A 9 -15.07 -4.43 82.55
CA THR A 9 -16.38 -3.97 82.06
C THR A 9 -16.33 -2.99 80.89
N LEU A 10 -17.44 -2.95 80.15
CA LEU A 10 -17.76 -2.18 78.94
C LEU A 10 -17.90 -0.65 79.10
N ALA A 11 -17.67 0.07 78.00
CA ALA A 11 -18.29 1.36 77.65
C ALA A 11 -18.84 1.27 76.19
N PRO A 12 -19.89 2.04 75.83
CA PRO A 12 -20.75 1.75 74.69
C PRO A 12 -20.20 2.26 73.35
N LEU A 13 -20.31 1.45 72.29
CA LEU A 13 -20.02 1.85 70.91
C LEU A 13 -21.25 2.51 70.29
N THR A 14 -21.09 3.74 69.81
CA THR A 14 -22.06 4.48 69.00
C THR A 14 -22.22 3.85 67.61
N LEU A 15 -23.47 3.61 67.23
CA LEU A 15 -23.93 3.09 65.94
C LEU A 15 -23.79 4.19 64.86
N ALA A 16 -22.89 4.02 63.89
CA ALA A 16 -22.81 4.86 62.71
C ALA A 16 -23.63 4.26 61.57
N LEU A 17 -24.52 5.07 61.01
CA LEU A 17 -25.44 4.78 59.91
C LEU A 17 -24.67 4.40 58.63
N ILE A 18 -24.86 3.19 58.12
CA ILE A 18 -24.37 2.80 56.78
C ILE A 18 -25.34 3.39 55.76
N ALA A 19 -24.93 4.47 55.09
CA ALA A 19 -25.58 4.94 53.88
C ALA A 19 -25.21 3.99 52.72
N LEU A 20 -26.21 3.35 52.12
CA LEU A 20 -26.05 2.70 50.82
C LEU A 20 -25.76 3.80 49.78
N ILE A 21 -24.51 3.90 49.37
CA ILE A 21 -24.14 4.64 48.17
C ILE A 21 -24.43 3.72 46.99
N THR A 22 -25.55 3.95 46.32
CA THR A 22 -25.77 3.46 44.96
C THR A 22 -24.77 4.17 44.05
N VAL A 23 -23.70 3.46 43.68
CA VAL A 23 -22.80 3.91 42.60
C VAL A 23 -23.62 3.87 41.32
N PRO A 24 -23.85 5.00 40.62
CA PRO A 24 -24.45 4.92 39.30
C PRO A 24 -23.45 4.16 38.43
N ALA A 25 -23.95 3.18 37.68
CA ALA A 25 -23.15 2.52 36.65
C ALA A 25 -22.50 3.61 35.80
N SER A 26 -21.17 3.67 35.83
CA SER A 26 -20.40 4.50 34.92
C SER A 26 -20.89 4.15 33.52
N ALA A 27 -21.48 5.13 32.82
CA ALA A 27 -21.66 5.03 31.39
C ALA A 27 -20.29 4.63 30.83
N ALA A 28 -20.24 3.50 30.12
CA ALA A 28 -19.07 3.15 29.34
C ALA A 28 -18.76 4.37 28.46
N GLN A 29 -17.53 4.87 28.51
CA GLN A 29 -17.07 5.77 27.45
C GLN A 29 -17.32 5.05 26.12
N PRO A 30 -17.92 5.71 25.12
CA PRO A 30 -18.06 5.12 23.80
C PRO A 30 -16.69 4.61 23.36
N SER A 31 -16.66 3.39 22.84
CA SER A 31 -15.43 2.91 22.21
C SER A 31 -15.10 3.87 21.07
N ALA A 32 -13.83 4.13 20.78
CA ALA A 32 -13.43 5.04 19.70
C ALA A 32 -14.07 4.71 18.32
N GLN A 33 -14.65 3.51 18.17
CA GLN A 33 -15.40 3.03 17.01
C GLN A 33 -16.79 3.67 16.82
N ASP A 34 -17.27 4.50 17.75
CA ASP A 34 -18.59 5.14 17.69
C ASP A 34 -18.56 6.57 17.12
N GLU A 35 -17.37 7.15 16.88
CA GLU A 35 -17.26 8.46 16.22
C GLU A 35 -17.31 8.31 14.70
N ALA A 36 -18.21 9.06 14.06
CA ALA A 36 -18.31 9.09 12.61
C ALA A 36 -17.11 9.85 12.01
N ASP A 37 -16.58 9.32 10.91
CA ASP A 37 -15.53 10.00 10.14
C ASP A 37 -15.99 11.38 9.67
N SER A 38 -15.04 12.31 9.61
CA SER A 38 -15.19 13.61 8.98
C SER A 38 -14.08 13.82 7.95
N ALA A 39 -14.18 14.89 7.15
CA ALA A 39 -13.10 15.28 6.23
C ALA A 39 -11.77 15.61 6.95
N HIS A 40 -11.79 15.78 8.27
CA HIS A 40 -10.65 16.16 9.10
C HIS A 40 -10.28 15.14 10.17
N SER A 41 -11.06 14.08 10.34
CA SER A 41 -10.81 13.08 11.38
C SER A 41 -11.31 11.70 10.94
N ILE A 42 -10.52 10.66 11.21
CA ILE A 42 -10.87 9.28 10.88
C ILE A 42 -10.90 8.46 12.17
N SER A 43 -12.03 7.79 12.42
CA SER A 43 -12.15 6.84 13.51
C SER A 43 -11.49 5.51 13.14
N THR A 44 -10.53 5.08 13.95
CA THR A 44 -9.83 3.81 13.80
C THR A 44 -10.03 2.92 15.02
N ARG A 45 -9.59 1.65 14.95
CA ARG A 45 -9.62 0.73 16.11
C ARG A 45 -8.63 1.12 17.21
N TRP A 46 -7.66 1.98 16.91
CA TRP A 46 -6.60 2.39 17.84
C TRP A 46 -6.71 3.88 18.24
N GLY A 47 -7.82 4.54 17.90
CA GLY A 47 -8.10 5.93 18.25
C GLY A 47 -8.61 6.76 17.07
N VAL A 48 -9.01 8.00 17.33
CA VAL A 48 -9.35 8.97 16.29
C VAL A 48 -8.06 9.63 15.81
N ILE A 49 -7.83 9.61 14.50
CA ILE A 49 -6.69 10.26 13.88
C ILE A 49 -7.17 11.55 13.22
N GLU A 50 -6.65 12.68 13.68
CA GLU A 50 -6.88 13.98 13.06
C GLU A 50 -6.04 14.13 11.80
N GLN A 51 -6.56 14.91 10.85
CA GLN A 51 -5.82 15.33 9.67
C GLN A 51 -4.51 16.01 10.11
N PRO A 52 -3.35 15.56 9.63
CA PRO A 52 -2.09 16.19 10.00
C PRO A 52 -2.03 17.66 9.61
N THR A 53 -1.27 18.46 10.36
CA THR A 53 -1.03 19.88 10.08
C THR A 53 0.40 20.11 9.63
N LEU A 54 0.64 21.19 8.88
CA LEU A 54 2.00 21.60 8.54
C LEU A 54 2.76 22.10 9.80
N PRO A 55 4.09 21.87 9.89
CA PRO A 55 4.91 22.33 11.00
C PRO A 55 4.88 23.85 11.17
N THR A 56 4.95 24.31 12.42
CA THR A 56 5.07 25.74 12.74
C THR A 56 6.50 26.16 13.09
N GLN A 57 7.35 25.20 13.49
CA GLN A 57 8.75 25.42 13.82
C GLN A 57 9.62 24.98 12.65
N ILE A 58 10.40 25.92 12.10
CA ILE A 58 11.33 25.68 11.00
C ILE A 58 12.74 25.85 11.55
N CYS A 59 13.56 24.81 11.41
CA CYS A 59 14.96 24.83 11.84
C CYS A 59 15.91 25.28 10.72
N SER A 60 15.53 25.03 9.46
CA SER A 60 16.30 25.40 8.29
C SER A 60 15.38 25.58 7.09
N THR A 61 15.63 26.61 6.27
CA THR A 61 14.97 26.84 4.99
C THR A 61 16.00 26.70 3.87
N LEU A 62 15.79 25.75 2.97
CA LEU A 62 16.67 25.50 1.84
C LEU A 62 15.96 25.84 0.53
N LYS A 63 16.55 26.75 -0.24
CA LYS A 63 16.02 27.12 -1.56
C LYS A 63 16.41 26.08 -2.61
N ALA A 64 15.49 25.82 -3.54
CA ALA A 64 15.80 25.15 -4.79
C ALA A 64 16.85 25.95 -5.58
N ALA A 65 17.68 25.25 -6.34
CA ALA A 65 18.80 25.85 -7.09
C ALA A 65 18.89 25.36 -8.54
N LEU A 66 17.93 24.55 -8.97
CA LEU A 66 17.85 23.99 -10.32
C LEU A 66 16.50 24.36 -10.94
N VAL A 67 16.49 24.58 -12.25
CA VAL A 67 15.29 24.83 -13.03
C VAL A 67 14.99 23.58 -13.86
N PRO A 68 14.00 22.76 -13.51
CA PRO A 68 13.59 21.63 -14.33
C PRO A 68 13.13 22.08 -15.70
N VAL A 69 13.45 21.29 -16.72
CA VAL A 69 12.99 21.48 -18.10
C VAL A 69 11.97 20.37 -18.38
N ASP A 70 10.75 20.76 -18.74
CA ASP A 70 9.64 19.83 -19.01
C ASP A 70 9.42 18.80 -17.87
N GLY A 71 9.56 19.27 -16.63
CA GLY A 71 9.39 18.43 -15.42
C GLY A 71 10.60 17.56 -15.08
N SER A 72 11.70 17.63 -15.81
CA SER A 72 12.89 16.78 -15.62
C SER A 72 14.18 17.57 -15.38
N LEU A 73 15.15 16.93 -14.72
CA LEU A 73 16.54 17.40 -14.58
C LEU A 73 17.54 16.68 -15.52
N ASP A 74 17.07 15.80 -16.41
CA ASP A 74 17.95 14.91 -17.20
C ASP A 74 18.99 15.66 -18.05
N SER A 75 18.66 16.86 -18.52
CA SER A 75 19.56 17.73 -19.28
C SER A 75 20.60 18.44 -18.42
N LEU A 76 20.39 18.51 -17.10
CA LEU A 76 21.22 19.26 -16.15
C LEU A 76 22.16 18.38 -15.31
N ASP A 77 21.94 17.07 -15.26
CA ASP A 77 22.70 16.12 -14.43
C ASP A 77 23.34 14.96 -15.22
N GLN A 78 23.68 15.19 -16.50
CA GLN A 78 24.37 14.20 -17.34
C GLN A 78 25.76 13.79 -16.80
N ASP A 79 26.37 14.66 -15.99
CA ASP A 79 27.64 14.41 -15.33
C ASP A 79 27.40 13.70 -13.99
N ALA A 80 27.73 12.41 -13.94
CA ALA A 80 27.58 11.57 -12.76
C ALA A 80 28.31 12.13 -11.52
N ALA A 81 29.37 12.92 -11.67
CA ALA A 81 30.07 13.54 -10.54
C ALA A 81 29.23 14.64 -9.85
N ARG A 82 28.19 15.15 -10.51
CA ARG A 82 27.29 16.20 -10.02
C ARG A 82 25.86 15.70 -9.73
N SER A 83 25.68 14.38 -9.68
CA SER A 83 24.39 13.70 -9.48
C SER A 83 23.80 13.84 -8.07
N LYS A 84 24.52 14.46 -7.13
CA LYS A 84 24.15 14.59 -5.70
C LYS A 84 24.38 15.98 -5.13
N ARG A 85 24.11 17.00 -5.95
CA ARG A 85 24.44 18.41 -5.70
C ARG A 85 23.97 18.90 -4.32
N ASP A 86 22.79 18.48 -3.89
CA ASP A 86 22.14 19.04 -2.70
C ASP A 86 22.20 18.10 -1.48
N THR A 87 22.67 16.85 -1.66
CA THR A 87 22.65 15.82 -0.60
C THR A 87 23.34 16.28 0.67
N ALA A 88 24.55 16.81 0.58
CA ALA A 88 25.31 17.20 1.77
C ALA A 88 24.63 18.32 2.57
N ARG A 89 24.04 19.31 1.89
CA ARG A 89 23.33 20.41 2.59
C ARG A 89 21.97 19.97 3.14
N LEU A 90 21.28 19.07 2.43
CA LEU A 90 20.01 18.50 2.88
C LEU A 90 20.22 17.64 4.12
N GLN A 91 21.18 16.72 4.07
CA GLN A 91 21.49 15.85 5.21
C GLN A 91 21.98 16.66 6.41
N ALA A 92 22.88 17.61 6.22
CA ALA A 92 23.33 18.49 7.32
C ALA A 92 22.15 19.25 7.96
N ALA A 93 21.23 19.79 7.15
CA ALA A 93 20.05 20.48 7.68
C ALA A 93 19.14 19.53 8.49
N ILE A 94 18.98 18.27 8.05
CA ILE A 94 18.21 17.26 8.79
C ILE A 94 18.91 16.88 10.10
N ASP A 95 20.23 16.66 10.06
CA ASP A 95 21.03 16.26 11.21
C ASP A 95 21.06 17.35 12.29
N ASP A 96 21.19 18.62 11.88
CA ASP A 96 21.20 19.78 12.77
C ASP A 96 19.81 20.18 13.26
N CYS A 97 18.74 19.70 12.62
CA CYS A 97 17.37 20.04 13.00
C CYS A 97 17.01 19.44 14.37
N PRO A 98 16.50 20.25 15.32
CA PRO A 98 16.00 19.75 16.59
C PRO A 98 14.65 19.02 16.39
N ALA A 99 14.39 18.04 17.25
CA ALA A 99 13.10 17.34 17.28
C ALA A 99 11.93 18.33 17.46
N GLY A 100 10.82 18.07 16.78
CA GLY A 100 9.65 18.96 16.71
C GLY A 100 9.76 20.08 15.68
N SER A 101 10.85 20.17 14.90
CA SER A 101 11.06 21.18 13.87
C SER A 101 11.14 20.59 12.46
N ALA A 102 11.07 21.47 11.46
CA ALA A 102 11.11 21.10 10.06
C ALA A 102 12.28 21.72 9.28
N VAL A 103 12.86 20.91 8.38
CA VAL A 103 13.66 21.39 7.25
C VAL A 103 12.70 21.71 6.12
N HIS A 104 12.64 22.98 5.71
CA HIS A 104 11.67 23.49 4.76
C HIS A 104 12.32 23.78 3.40
N LEU A 105 11.91 23.04 2.37
CA LEU A 105 12.36 23.22 0.99
C LEU A 105 11.41 24.14 0.25
N VAL A 106 11.94 25.25 -0.26
CA VAL A 106 11.17 26.33 -0.90
C VAL A 106 11.71 26.64 -2.31
N PRO A 107 10.93 27.30 -3.17
CA PRO A 107 11.43 27.77 -4.46
C PRO A 107 12.63 28.71 -4.33
N GLY A 108 13.47 28.75 -5.36
CA GLY A 108 14.54 29.73 -5.50
C GLY A 108 14.02 31.11 -5.89
N ASP A 109 14.89 32.11 -5.78
CA ASP A 109 14.53 33.52 -5.99
C ASP A 109 14.34 33.88 -7.48
N ALA A 110 14.85 33.06 -8.40
CA ALA A 110 14.83 33.30 -9.84
C ALA A 110 14.04 32.24 -10.62
N GLY A 111 13.12 31.53 -9.94
CA GLY A 111 12.26 30.52 -10.55
C GLY A 111 12.81 29.09 -10.47
N GLU A 112 13.88 28.86 -9.71
CA GLU A 112 14.35 27.52 -9.41
C GLU A 112 13.33 26.75 -8.56
N SER A 113 13.13 25.49 -8.88
CA SER A 113 12.15 24.60 -8.24
C SER A 113 12.68 23.19 -8.00
N GLY A 114 13.85 22.85 -8.54
CA GLY A 114 14.49 21.54 -8.37
C GLY A 114 15.58 21.54 -7.31
N LEU A 115 15.60 20.45 -6.54
CA LEU A 115 16.75 19.99 -5.77
C LEU A 115 17.15 18.59 -6.25
N LEU A 116 18.44 18.26 -6.27
CA LEU A 116 18.96 16.96 -6.72
C LEU A 116 19.74 16.27 -5.59
N THR A 117 19.27 15.10 -5.18
CA THR A 117 19.82 14.38 -4.04
C THR A 117 20.08 12.90 -4.33
N ALA A 118 21.13 12.39 -3.69
CA ALA A 118 21.35 10.97 -3.40
C ALA A 118 20.55 10.59 -2.12
N PRO A 119 20.68 9.35 -1.58
CA PRO A 119 19.97 8.96 -0.36
C PRO A 119 20.08 9.96 0.80
N LEU A 120 18.97 10.14 1.50
CA LEU A 120 18.84 10.91 2.73
C LEU A 120 18.29 10.03 3.85
N THR A 121 18.76 10.26 5.07
CA THR A 121 18.23 9.64 6.28
C THR A 121 17.47 10.68 7.08
N ILE A 122 16.20 10.42 7.37
CA ILE A 122 15.38 11.27 8.23
C ILE A 122 15.70 10.97 9.69
N LYS A 123 15.96 12.02 10.46
CA LYS A 123 16.25 11.95 11.89
C LYS A 123 14.95 11.90 12.71
N SER A 124 15.00 11.22 13.86
CA SER A 124 13.89 11.17 14.83
C SER A 124 13.44 12.58 15.24
N GLY A 125 12.12 12.83 15.23
CA GLY A 125 11.51 14.11 15.56
C GLY A 125 11.58 15.18 14.47
N VAL A 126 12.22 14.90 13.33
CA VAL A 126 12.43 15.89 12.25
C VAL A 126 11.40 15.70 11.13
N THR A 127 10.89 16.82 10.64
CA THR A 127 10.02 16.86 9.45
C THR A 127 10.77 17.39 8.23
N LEU A 128 10.69 16.69 7.10
CA LEU A 128 11.05 17.24 5.79
C LEU A 128 9.80 17.85 5.15
N TRP A 129 9.76 19.18 5.02
CA TRP A 129 8.63 19.90 4.42
C TRP A 129 9.02 20.38 3.02
N ILE A 130 8.31 19.91 1.98
CA ILE A 130 8.52 20.31 0.58
C ILE A 130 7.35 21.17 0.10
N ASP A 131 7.62 22.43 -0.26
CA ASP A 131 6.58 23.35 -0.71
C ASP A 131 6.01 23.02 -2.09
N ARG A 132 4.78 23.53 -2.31
CA ARG A 132 4.14 23.47 -3.62
C ARG A 132 5.06 24.04 -4.69
N GLY A 133 5.21 23.30 -5.78
CA GLY A 133 6.04 23.71 -6.91
C GLY A 133 7.52 23.41 -6.72
N VAL A 134 7.94 22.84 -5.58
CA VAL A 134 9.30 22.32 -5.37
C VAL A 134 9.31 20.82 -5.62
N THR A 135 10.32 20.33 -6.33
CA THR A 135 10.58 18.91 -6.57
C THR A 135 11.95 18.51 -6.06
N LEU A 136 11.99 17.49 -5.21
CA LEU A 136 13.20 16.79 -4.82
C LEU A 136 13.43 15.61 -5.78
N PHE A 137 14.42 15.75 -6.66
CA PHE A 137 14.77 14.76 -7.66
C PHE A 137 15.83 13.79 -7.15
N ALA A 138 15.64 12.51 -7.45
CA ALA A 138 16.59 11.45 -7.18
C ALA A 138 17.83 11.50 -8.11
N SER A 139 18.99 11.11 -7.59
CA SER A 139 20.17 10.80 -8.38
C SER A 139 19.88 9.64 -9.33
N ARG A 140 20.41 9.69 -10.55
CA ARG A 140 20.39 8.58 -11.53
C ARG A 140 21.67 7.74 -11.52
N ASN A 141 22.59 8.03 -10.60
CA ASN A 141 23.85 7.33 -10.48
C ASN A 141 23.70 6.15 -9.51
N PRO A 142 23.80 4.89 -9.97
CA PRO A 142 23.63 3.74 -9.08
C PRO A 142 24.64 3.65 -7.94
N GLN A 143 25.84 4.21 -8.13
CA GLN A 143 26.87 4.21 -7.08
C GLN A 143 26.48 5.06 -5.86
N ASP A 144 25.55 6.00 -6.01
CA ASP A 144 25.05 6.79 -4.88
C ASP A 144 24.12 5.97 -3.96
N TYR A 145 23.56 4.86 -4.46
CA TYR A 145 22.66 4.00 -3.72
C TYR A 145 23.29 2.69 -3.29
N ASP A 146 24.42 2.28 -3.87
CA ASP A 146 25.01 0.96 -3.61
C ASP A 146 25.34 0.76 -2.12
N ASN A 147 24.92 -0.37 -1.57
CA ASN A 147 25.11 -0.70 -0.15
C ASN A 147 26.39 -1.50 0.14
N GLY A 148 27.31 -1.59 -0.83
CA GLY A 148 28.57 -2.31 -0.74
C GLY A 148 28.59 -3.64 -1.50
N LEU A 149 27.45 -4.09 -2.04
CA LEU A 149 27.38 -5.31 -2.87
C LEU A 149 27.85 -5.07 -4.31
N GLY A 150 27.93 -3.83 -4.79
CA GLY A 150 28.45 -3.47 -6.10
C GLY A 150 27.53 -3.83 -7.28
N THR A 151 26.27 -4.17 -7.02
CA THR A 151 25.30 -4.59 -8.04
C THR A 151 24.14 -3.61 -8.21
N CYS A 152 24.10 -2.49 -7.49
CA CYS A 152 23.07 -1.48 -7.72
C CYS A 152 23.13 -0.94 -9.16
N GLY A 153 21.98 -0.77 -9.81
CA GLY A 153 21.89 -0.39 -11.22
C GLY A 153 22.10 -1.54 -12.21
N THR A 154 21.83 -2.77 -11.78
CA THR A 154 21.90 -3.97 -12.61
C THR A 154 20.66 -4.85 -12.48
N ALA A 155 20.58 -5.92 -13.27
CA ALA A 155 19.64 -7.02 -13.05
C ALA A 155 20.41 -8.34 -13.14
N THR A 156 20.26 -9.20 -12.14
CA THR A 156 21.03 -10.46 -12.02
C THR A 156 20.14 -11.59 -11.50
N SER A 157 20.65 -12.81 -11.43
CA SER A 157 19.94 -13.92 -10.78
C SER A 157 19.97 -13.83 -9.25
N ASP A 158 20.76 -12.93 -8.67
CA ASP A 158 20.84 -12.70 -7.23
C ASP A 158 19.67 -11.84 -6.77
N LYS A 159 19.07 -12.23 -5.63
CA LYS A 159 17.93 -11.56 -4.99
C LYS A 159 18.33 -10.69 -3.81
N ALA A 160 19.62 -10.63 -3.46
CA ALA A 160 20.11 -9.77 -2.39
C ALA A 160 19.90 -8.28 -2.74
N LYS A 161 19.23 -7.54 -1.86
CA LYS A 161 19.02 -6.09 -2.06
C LYS A 161 20.36 -5.37 -2.02
N SER A 162 20.69 -4.62 -3.07
CA SER A 162 21.99 -3.94 -3.22
C SER A 162 21.90 -2.41 -3.29
N CYS A 163 20.70 -1.84 -3.31
CA CYS A 163 20.47 -0.39 -3.32
C CYS A 163 19.82 0.07 -2.01
N ASN A 164 20.34 1.14 -1.43
CA ASN A 164 19.70 1.93 -0.40
C ASN A 164 18.49 2.70 -0.98
N PRO A 165 17.46 3.00 -0.18
CA PRO A 165 16.32 3.83 -0.60
C PRO A 165 16.75 5.30 -0.78
N LEU A 166 15.95 6.10 -1.52
CA LEU A 166 16.19 7.55 -1.62
C LEU A 166 15.94 8.27 -0.29
N ILE A 167 14.82 7.99 0.38
CA ILE A 167 14.53 8.52 1.72
C ILE A 167 14.40 7.35 2.69
N HIS A 168 15.22 7.34 3.73
CA HIS A 168 15.20 6.31 4.76
C HIS A 168 14.81 6.89 6.12
N PHE A 169 13.77 6.34 6.72
CA PHE A 169 13.51 6.45 8.15
C PHE A 169 14.01 5.17 8.78
N SER A 170 15.02 5.25 9.63
CA SER A 170 15.62 4.09 10.30
C SER A 170 15.67 4.36 11.79
N ASP A 171 14.87 3.60 12.56
CA ASP A 171 14.79 3.73 14.02
C ASP A 171 14.41 5.15 14.46
N THR A 172 13.34 5.69 13.87
CA THR A 172 12.86 7.05 14.12
C THR A 172 11.56 7.07 14.93
N ALA A 173 11.31 8.17 15.62
CA ALA A 173 10.03 8.44 16.28
C ALA A 173 9.57 9.84 15.90
N ASN A 174 8.26 10.06 15.67
CA ASN A 174 7.68 11.39 15.45
C ASN A 174 8.32 12.17 14.28
N SER A 175 8.63 11.48 13.19
CA SER A 175 9.25 12.06 11.99
C SER A 175 8.24 12.13 10.84
N ALA A 176 8.46 13.05 9.89
CA ALA A 176 7.48 13.25 8.82
C ALA A 176 8.08 13.71 7.48
N ILE A 177 7.35 13.43 6.40
CA ILE A 177 7.45 14.16 5.13
C ILE A 177 6.11 14.83 4.86
N VAL A 178 6.13 16.14 4.62
CA VAL A 178 4.91 16.93 4.47
C VAL A 178 5.01 17.97 3.36
N GLY A 179 3.86 18.51 2.97
CA GLY A 179 3.75 19.65 2.07
C GLY A 179 3.32 19.26 0.66
N ALA A 180 2.89 20.25 -0.12
CA ALA A 180 2.29 20.04 -1.44
C ALA A 180 3.31 19.97 -2.60
N GLY A 181 4.58 19.75 -2.29
CA GLY A 181 5.66 19.53 -3.25
C GLY A 181 5.73 18.09 -3.76
N LYS A 182 6.86 17.75 -4.39
CA LYS A 182 7.07 16.45 -5.02
C LYS A 182 8.41 15.81 -4.64
N ILE A 183 8.43 14.48 -4.59
CA ILE A 183 9.65 13.67 -4.64
C ILE A 183 9.58 12.85 -5.92
N ASP A 184 10.53 13.03 -6.82
CA ASP A 184 10.59 12.33 -8.12
C ASP A 184 11.77 11.35 -8.14
N GLY A 185 11.44 10.06 -8.22
CA GLY A 185 12.37 8.95 -8.25
C GLY A 185 13.09 8.76 -9.58
N ARG A 186 12.61 9.38 -10.67
CA ARG A 186 13.18 9.33 -12.02
C ARG A 186 13.42 7.91 -12.55
N GLY A 187 12.50 6.99 -12.26
CA GLY A 187 12.56 5.57 -12.63
C GLY A 187 12.75 5.33 -14.13
N GLY A 188 12.12 6.16 -14.98
CA GLY A 188 12.21 6.07 -16.44
C GLY A 188 13.39 6.80 -17.06
N SER A 189 14.21 7.51 -16.28
CA SER A 189 15.38 8.20 -16.82
C SER A 189 16.57 7.27 -16.96
N THR A 190 17.33 7.43 -18.05
CA THR A 190 18.55 6.65 -18.29
C THR A 190 19.60 6.89 -17.19
N LEU A 191 20.26 5.83 -16.75
CA LEU A 191 21.30 5.87 -15.73
C LEU A 191 22.53 6.65 -16.19
N THR A 192 23.21 7.30 -15.26
CA THR A 192 24.38 8.15 -15.55
C THR A 192 25.72 7.46 -15.28
N ALA A 193 25.73 6.32 -14.60
CA ALA A 193 26.94 5.58 -14.26
C ALA A 193 26.69 4.05 -14.19
N GLY A 194 27.77 3.29 -14.00
CA GLY A 194 27.74 1.83 -13.96
C GLY A 194 27.64 1.18 -15.35
N PRO A 195 27.44 -0.14 -15.42
CA PRO A 195 27.45 -0.89 -16.69
C PRO A 195 26.34 -0.48 -17.67
N ASN A 196 25.27 0.12 -17.14
CA ASN A 196 24.07 0.54 -17.85
C ASN A 196 23.99 2.05 -18.12
N ALA A 197 25.06 2.80 -17.85
CA ALA A 197 25.13 4.23 -18.10
C ALA A 197 24.81 4.56 -19.57
N GLY A 198 23.88 5.51 -19.79
CA GLY A 198 23.45 5.93 -21.13
C GLY A 198 22.72 4.86 -21.94
N LYS A 199 22.37 3.72 -21.32
CA LYS A 199 21.75 2.58 -22.00
C LYS A 199 20.38 2.28 -21.40
N ALA A 200 20.28 2.00 -20.12
CA ALA A 200 19.02 1.60 -19.50
C ALA A 200 18.60 2.62 -18.45
N SER A 201 17.30 2.73 -18.23
CA SER A 201 16.67 3.32 -17.04
C SER A 201 16.54 2.29 -15.92
N TRP A 202 16.04 2.71 -14.75
CA TRP A 202 15.70 1.78 -13.69
C TRP A 202 14.56 0.83 -14.08
N TRP A 203 13.56 1.33 -14.81
CA TRP A 203 12.43 0.53 -15.25
C TRP A 203 12.79 -0.46 -16.36
N ASP A 204 13.74 -0.12 -17.25
CA ASP A 204 14.29 -1.11 -18.19
C ASP A 204 14.90 -2.31 -17.45
N LEU A 205 15.61 -2.06 -16.34
CA LEU A 205 16.19 -3.13 -15.51
C LEU A 205 15.12 -3.94 -14.79
N ALA A 206 14.07 -3.30 -14.27
CA ALA A 206 12.92 -3.98 -13.67
C ALA A 206 12.19 -4.89 -14.69
N TYR A 207 12.06 -4.42 -15.93
CA TYR A 207 11.42 -5.17 -17.00
C TYR A 207 12.18 -6.44 -17.42
N LEU A 208 13.47 -6.55 -17.09
CA LEU A 208 14.24 -7.79 -17.29
C LEU A 208 13.76 -8.97 -16.44
N ASN A 209 12.95 -8.74 -15.40
CA ASN A 209 12.23 -9.82 -14.72
C ASN A 209 11.25 -10.51 -15.67
N VAL A 210 10.48 -9.75 -16.46
CA VAL A 210 9.50 -10.28 -17.41
C VAL A 210 10.19 -11.02 -18.56
N THR A 211 11.24 -10.43 -19.13
CA THR A 211 11.87 -10.96 -20.36
C THR A 211 12.95 -12.00 -20.11
N LYS A 212 13.57 -12.01 -18.92
CA LYS A 212 14.73 -12.87 -18.61
C LYS A 212 14.66 -13.56 -17.25
N GLY A 213 13.63 -13.31 -16.43
CA GLY A 213 13.52 -13.87 -15.07
C GLY A 213 14.61 -13.37 -14.10
N LEU A 214 15.19 -12.20 -14.38
CA LEU A 214 16.23 -11.60 -13.53
C LEU A 214 15.61 -10.75 -12.42
N SER A 215 16.30 -10.65 -11.29
CA SER A 215 15.97 -9.74 -10.19
C SER A 215 16.71 -8.42 -10.39
N GLN A 216 15.95 -7.33 -10.32
CA GLN A 216 16.45 -5.98 -10.48
C GLN A 216 17.07 -5.45 -9.19
N HIS A 217 18.11 -4.65 -9.35
CA HIS A 217 18.84 -3.98 -8.27
C HIS A 217 18.65 -2.48 -8.41
N VAL A 218 17.50 -1.98 -7.94
CA VAL A 218 17.05 -0.59 -8.11
C VAL A 218 16.54 -0.02 -6.77
N PRO A 219 16.71 1.30 -6.51
CA PRO A 219 16.37 1.87 -5.21
C PRO A 219 14.85 2.06 -5.03
N ARG A 220 14.38 1.97 -3.79
CA ARG A 220 13.02 2.37 -3.39
C ARG A 220 12.97 3.87 -3.15
N LEU A 221 11.77 4.46 -3.21
CA LEU A 221 11.63 5.90 -2.99
C LEU A 221 11.66 6.23 -1.48
N VAL A 222 10.72 5.70 -0.71
CA VAL A 222 10.62 5.92 0.75
C VAL A 222 10.58 4.57 1.45
N GLN A 223 11.53 4.33 2.34
CA GLN A 223 11.55 3.15 3.21
C GLN A 223 11.54 3.57 4.68
N ILE A 224 10.69 2.94 5.47
CA ILE A 224 10.48 3.24 6.88
C ILE A 224 10.68 1.95 7.69
N ASP A 225 11.78 1.87 8.42
CA ASP A 225 12.16 0.69 9.19
C ASP A 225 12.20 1.00 10.69
N ASN A 226 11.64 0.09 11.50
CA ASN A 226 11.74 0.11 12.97
C ASN A 226 11.32 1.43 13.61
N SER A 227 10.30 2.09 13.05
CA SER A 227 9.96 3.47 13.42
C SER A 227 8.59 3.58 14.11
N THR A 228 8.36 4.68 14.79
CA THR A 228 7.11 4.99 15.49
C THR A 228 6.57 6.36 15.10
N ASP A 229 5.25 6.48 15.00
CA ASP A 229 4.55 7.74 14.75
C ASP A 229 5.13 8.53 13.55
N VAL A 230 5.14 7.89 12.39
CA VAL A 230 5.60 8.50 11.12
C VAL A 230 4.43 9.09 10.36
N THR A 231 4.61 10.29 9.79
CA THR A 231 3.56 10.98 9.01
C THR A 231 4.01 11.28 7.58
N LEU A 232 3.17 10.94 6.59
CA LEU A 232 3.27 11.39 5.21
C LEU A 232 2.02 12.24 4.89
N TYR A 233 2.18 13.54 4.64
CA TYR A 233 1.03 14.45 4.52
C TYR A 233 1.10 15.37 3.30
N ALA A 234 0.06 15.30 2.46
CA ALA A 234 -0.15 16.16 1.28
C ALA A 234 0.94 16.08 0.17
N ILE A 235 1.95 15.23 0.35
CA ILE A 235 3.10 15.10 -0.54
C ILE A 235 2.79 14.27 -1.78
N THR A 236 3.42 14.62 -2.90
CA THR A 236 3.39 13.84 -4.14
C THR A 236 4.67 13.02 -4.29
N LEU A 237 4.52 11.74 -4.64
CA LEU A 237 5.59 10.78 -4.87
C LEU A 237 5.47 10.28 -6.32
N GLU A 238 6.47 10.56 -7.14
CA GLU A 238 6.42 10.28 -8.58
C GLU A 238 7.57 9.40 -9.04
N ASN A 239 7.27 8.60 -10.07
CA ASN A 239 8.22 7.84 -10.87
C ASN A 239 9.25 7.06 -10.04
N SER A 240 8.81 6.37 -8.99
CA SER A 240 9.72 5.56 -8.18
C SER A 240 10.43 4.49 -9.02
N PRO A 241 11.75 4.27 -8.87
CA PRO A 241 12.46 3.17 -9.54
C PRO A 241 12.00 1.78 -9.09
N ASN A 242 11.49 1.69 -7.85
CA ASN A 242 10.90 0.50 -7.24
C ASN A 242 9.59 0.88 -6.51
N PHE A 243 9.27 0.24 -5.38
CA PHE A 243 8.13 0.63 -4.55
C PHE A 243 8.25 2.08 -4.03
N HIS A 244 7.13 2.79 -3.96
CA HIS A 244 7.09 4.19 -3.54
C HIS A 244 7.21 4.32 -2.02
N VAL A 245 6.33 3.68 -1.26
CA VAL A 245 6.38 3.68 0.21
C VAL A 245 6.37 2.25 0.70
N ILE A 246 7.38 1.86 1.47
CA ILE A 246 7.41 0.57 2.17
C ILE A 246 7.73 0.74 3.64
N THR A 247 7.11 -0.10 4.47
CA THR A 247 7.45 -0.20 5.90
C THR A 247 7.93 -1.59 6.29
N ASP A 248 8.80 -1.66 7.30
CA ASP A 248 9.14 -2.88 8.03
C ASP A 248 9.19 -2.55 9.53
N ASN A 249 8.31 -3.19 10.32
CA ASN A 249 8.24 -3.00 11.78
C ASN A 249 7.98 -1.54 12.18
N VAL A 250 6.88 -0.96 11.69
CA VAL A 250 6.45 0.40 12.05
C VAL A 250 5.21 0.34 12.92
N VAL A 251 5.16 1.15 13.98
CA VAL A 251 3.98 1.32 14.84
C VAL A 251 3.50 2.76 14.79
N GLY A 252 2.33 3.00 14.22
CA GLY A 252 1.82 4.35 14.00
C GLY A 252 2.38 4.94 12.70
N LEU A 253 1.66 4.73 11.60
CA LEU A 253 1.92 5.40 10.33
C LEU A 253 0.65 6.07 9.85
N THR A 254 0.70 7.39 9.63
CA THR A 254 -0.39 8.14 9.01
C THR A 254 0.05 8.69 7.67
N ALA A 255 -0.53 8.18 6.59
CA ALA A 255 -0.44 8.75 5.25
C ALA A 255 -1.78 9.41 4.89
N TRP A 256 -1.79 10.73 4.69
CA TRP A 256 -3.02 11.47 4.46
C TRP A 256 -2.87 12.44 3.29
N GLY A 257 -3.78 12.33 2.31
CA GLY A 257 -3.80 13.24 1.17
C GLY A 257 -2.59 13.10 0.24
N ILE A 258 -1.88 11.98 0.29
CA ILE A 258 -0.71 11.76 -0.56
C ILE A 258 -1.12 11.41 -1.98
N LYS A 259 -0.24 11.70 -2.93
CA LYS A 259 -0.42 11.36 -4.34
C LYS A 259 0.74 10.52 -4.80
N ILE A 260 0.46 9.39 -5.45
CA ILE A 260 1.46 8.48 -5.98
C ILE A 260 1.20 8.27 -7.46
N LEU A 261 2.21 8.48 -8.30
CA LEU A 261 2.10 8.36 -9.76
C LEU A 261 3.35 7.75 -10.40
N ALA A 262 3.17 6.60 -11.07
CA ALA A 262 4.18 6.03 -11.97
C ALA A 262 3.54 5.26 -13.14
N PRO A 263 3.86 5.57 -14.41
CA PRO A 263 4.67 6.69 -14.90
C PRO A 263 3.88 8.01 -14.97
N SER A 264 4.56 9.12 -14.74
CA SER A 264 4.05 10.47 -15.03
C SER A 264 4.15 10.84 -16.52
N LEU A 265 3.61 12.00 -16.89
CA LEU A 265 3.74 12.59 -18.23
C LEU A 265 5.19 12.88 -18.67
N VAL A 266 6.16 12.89 -17.75
CA VAL A 266 7.58 12.99 -18.12
C VAL A 266 8.03 11.75 -18.93
N TYR A 267 7.48 10.58 -18.58
CA TYR A 267 7.86 9.30 -19.15
C TYR A 267 6.73 8.63 -19.94
N SER A 268 5.61 9.32 -20.12
CA SER A 268 4.43 8.78 -20.79
C SER A 268 3.74 9.84 -21.66
N ARG A 269 2.60 9.49 -22.24
CA ARG A 269 1.75 10.39 -23.02
C ARG A 269 0.31 10.32 -22.52
N PRO A 270 -0.52 11.34 -22.77
CA PRO A 270 -1.93 11.30 -22.39
C PRO A 270 -2.62 10.00 -22.82
N GLY A 271 -3.39 9.41 -21.90
CA GLY A 271 -4.01 8.09 -22.06
C GLY A 271 -3.06 6.90 -21.97
N TYR A 272 -1.83 7.10 -21.46
CA TYR A 272 -0.75 6.10 -21.47
C TYR A 272 -0.39 5.60 -22.88
N HIS A 273 -0.53 6.46 -23.90
CA HIS A 273 -0.26 6.10 -25.30
C HIS A 273 1.22 6.24 -25.68
N CYS A 274 2.00 5.17 -25.66
CA CYS A 274 3.38 5.22 -26.11
C CYS A 274 3.54 5.10 -27.64
N PRO A 275 4.49 5.83 -28.27
CA PRO A 275 4.86 5.59 -29.67
C PRO A 275 5.25 4.14 -29.90
N ALA A 276 4.87 3.58 -31.05
CA ALA A 276 5.26 2.22 -31.41
C ALA A 276 6.79 2.06 -31.38
N GLY A 277 7.27 1.00 -30.74
CA GLY A 277 8.71 0.75 -30.62
C GLY A 277 9.43 1.52 -29.50
N SER A 278 8.73 2.27 -28.64
CA SER A 278 9.37 3.10 -27.61
C SER A 278 9.39 2.52 -26.20
N THR A 279 8.63 1.44 -25.96
CA THR A 279 8.46 0.77 -24.66
C THR A 279 9.47 -0.36 -24.45
N PRO A 280 9.74 -0.79 -23.19
CA PRO A 280 10.81 -1.74 -22.87
C PRO A 280 10.59 -3.17 -23.35
N ASP A 281 9.36 -3.54 -23.73
CA ASP A 281 9.03 -4.82 -24.37
C ASP A 281 9.60 -4.96 -25.78
N VAL A 282 9.89 -3.83 -26.44
CA VAL A 282 10.41 -3.76 -27.82
C VAL A 282 11.74 -3.05 -27.92
N ASN A 283 12.02 -2.08 -27.05
CA ASN A 283 13.23 -1.27 -27.07
C ASN A 283 13.97 -1.38 -25.72
N PRO A 284 15.18 -1.97 -25.68
CA PRO A 284 15.98 -2.08 -24.45
C PRO A 284 16.52 -0.74 -23.92
N HIS A 285 16.27 0.35 -24.64
CA HIS A 285 16.59 1.74 -24.31
C HIS A 285 15.30 2.56 -24.39
N ALA A 286 14.29 2.18 -23.60
CA ALA A 286 12.95 2.73 -23.69
C ALA A 286 12.92 4.25 -23.49
N THR A 287 11.99 4.92 -24.16
CA THR A 287 11.77 6.37 -24.07
C THR A 287 10.34 6.74 -23.68
N CYS A 288 9.47 5.74 -23.56
CA CYS A 288 8.11 5.89 -23.08
C CYS A 288 7.72 4.65 -22.28
N PHE A 289 6.93 4.87 -21.24
CA PHE A 289 6.44 3.85 -20.34
C PHE A 289 4.93 4.00 -20.15
N THR A 290 4.30 2.85 -19.96
CA THR A 290 2.94 2.66 -19.48
C THR A 290 3.03 2.09 -18.07
N PRO A 291 1.93 2.08 -17.29
CA PRO A 291 1.96 1.41 -16.01
C PRO A 291 2.33 -0.08 -16.17
N GLU A 292 1.80 -0.75 -17.20
CA GLU A 292 2.15 -2.15 -17.52
C GLU A 292 3.66 -2.39 -17.66
N THR A 293 4.40 -1.43 -18.20
CA THR A 293 5.83 -1.56 -18.48
C THR A 293 6.73 -0.99 -17.37
N ALA A 294 6.18 -0.16 -16.47
CA ALA A 294 6.86 0.34 -15.27
C ALA A 294 6.71 -0.67 -14.11
N LYS A 295 7.36 -1.83 -14.22
CA LYS A 295 7.21 -2.94 -13.26
C LYS A 295 7.77 -2.64 -11.86
N ASN A 296 7.18 -3.28 -10.84
CA ASN A 296 7.59 -3.22 -9.43
C ASN A 296 7.57 -1.81 -8.84
N THR A 297 6.50 -1.08 -9.16
CA THR A 297 6.28 0.30 -8.75
C THR A 297 5.18 0.41 -7.70
N ASP A 298 4.95 -0.62 -6.87
CA ASP A 298 3.91 -0.66 -5.84
C ASP A 298 3.79 0.68 -5.08
N GLY A 299 2.55 1.11 -4.81
CA GLY A 299 2.28 2.42 -4.23
C GLY A 299 2.60 2.47 -2.74
N PHE A 300 1.86 1.71 -1.94
CA PHE A 300 1.95 1.77 -0.48
C PHE A 300 1.94 0.38 0.15
N ASP A 301 3.10 -0.02 0.69
CA ASP A 301 3.39 -1.39 1.10
C ASP A 301 3.66 -1.49 2.61
N PRO A 302 2.63 -1.47 3.46
CA PRO A 302 2.85 -1.66 4.88
C PRO A 302 3.24 -3.12 5.15
N GLY A 303 4.44 -3.31 5.68
CA GLY A 303 5.02 -4.60 6.02
C GLY A 303 5.27 -4.73 7.51
N GLN A 304 4.84 -5.84 8.13
CA GLN A 304 5.12 -6.16 9.53
C GLN A 304 4.81 -5.01 10.48
N SER A 305 3.74 -4.27 10.20
CA SER A 305 3.47 -2.97 10.81
C SER A 305 2.13 -2.95 11.53
N LYS A 306 1.97 -2.01 12.45
CA LYS A 306 0.79 -1.87 13.29
C LYS A 306 0.30 -0.43 13.33
N ASN A 307 -1.03 -0.26 13.39
CA ASN A 307 -1.68 1.06 13.49
C ASN A 307 -1.32 1.92 12.27
N VAL A 308 -1.74 1.48 11.09
CA VAL A 308 -1.48 2.14 9.81
C VAL A 308 -2.77 2.75 9.27
N LEU A 309 -2.74 4.05 8.98
CA LEU A 309 -3.81 4.77 8.29
C LEU A 309 -3.29 5.28 6.93
N LEU A 310 -4.02 4.94 5.86
CA LEU A 310 -3.91 5.63 4.57
C LEU A 310 -5.27 6.26 4.25
N ALA A 311 -5.34 7.59 4.22
CA ALA A 311 -6.58 8.32 4.04
C ALA A 311 -6.52 9.36 2.91
N TYR A 312 -7.64 9.55 2.21
CA TYR A 312 -7.84 10.62 1.21
C TYR A 312 -6.75 10.70 0.14
N SER A 313 -6.16 9.56 -0.23
CA SER A 313 -4.98 9.49 -1.08
C SER A 313 -5.31 9.01 -2.49
N TYR A 314 -4.44 9.35 -3.44
CA TYR A 314 -4.61 9.08 -4.87
C TYR A 314 -3.41 8.28 -5.37
N ILE A 315 -3.64 7.09 -5.92
CA ILE A 315 -2.55 6.18 -6.30
C ILE A 315 -2.77 5.67 -7.71
N GLY A 316 -1.85 6.00 -8.61
CA GLY A 316 -1.74 5.38 -9.93
C GLY A 316 -0.34 4.83 -10.15
N THR A 317 -0.25 3.53 -10.45
CA THR A 317 1.05 2.88 -10.60
C THR A 317 0.98 1.69 -11.55
N GLY A 318 2.15 1.13 -11.90
CA GLY A 318 2.31 -0.06 -12.73
C GLY A 318 2.21 -1.40 -11.99
N ASP A 319 2.06 -1.37 -10.67
CA ASP A 319 1.87 -2.57 -9.84
C ASP A 319 0.77 -2.35 -8.78
N ASP A 320 0.84 -3.01 -7.62
CA ASP A 320 -0.17 -2.89 -6.56
C ASP A 320 -0.35 -1.43 -6.09
N GLY A 321 -1.60 -0.99 -5.91
CA GLY A 321 -1.87 0.33 -5.33
C GLY A 321 -1.52 0.33 -3.85
N VAL A 322 -1.95 -0.73 -3.16
CA VAL A 322 -1.52 -1.11 -1.81
C VAL A 322 -1.15 -2.58 -1.82
N ALA A 323 -0.02 -2.95 -1.23
CA ALA A 323 0.36 -4.34 -0.99
C ALA A 323 0.76 -4.57 0.48
N ILE A 324 -0.17 -5.02 1.30
CA ILE A 324 0.10 -5.34 2.71
C ILE A 324 0.92 -6.63 2.78
N LYS A 325 2.02 -6.64 3.52
CA LYS A 325 2.92 -7.79 3.67
C LYS A 325 3.15 -8.12 5.14
N ALA A 326 3.46 -9.37 5.47
CA ALA A 326 3.70 -9.86 6.82
C ALA A 326 4.75 -10.98 6.80
N HIS A 327 5.95 -10.69 6.28
CA HIS A 327 6.98 -11.72 6.13
C HIS A 327 7.60 -12.14 7.47
N ALA A 328 7.69 -13.46 7.72
CA ALA A 328 8.38 -14.05 8.86
C ALA A 328 9.82 -14.45 8.48
N SER A 329 10.77 -14.09 9.33
CA SER A 329 12.17 -14.51 9.24
C SER A 329 12.59 -15.23 10.52
N SER A 330 13.77 -15.87 10.49
CA SER A 330 14.36 -16.49 11.68
C SER A 330 14.66 -15.48 12.80
N LYS A 331 14.74 -14.18 12.47
CA LYS A 331 15.05 -13.10 13.41
C LYS A 331 13.80 -12.40 13.94
N ARG A 332 12.69 -12.44 13.20
CA ARG A 332 11.50 -11.62 13.45
C ARG A 332 10.28 -12.21 12.76
N SER A 333 9.18 -12.34 13.50
CA SER A 333 7.85 -12.67 13.00
C SER A 333 6.88 -11.69 13.64
N ILE A 334 6.42 -10.70 12.86
CA ILE A 334 5.52 -9.63 13.32
C ILE A 334 4.36 -9.57 12.34
N ALA A 335 3.15 -9.71 12.88
CA ALA A 335 1.94 -9.62 12.08
C ALA A 335 1.75 -8.19 11.56
N SER A 336 1.13 -8.07 10.38
CA SER A 336 0.56 -6.80 9.94
C SER A 336 -0.85 -6.67 10.49
N GLU A 337 -1.07 -5.72 11.40
CA GLU A 337 -2.33 -5.64 12.12
C GLU A 337 -2.80 -4.21 12.41
N ASN A 338 -4.10 -4.05 12.63
CA ASN A 338 -4.72 -2.76 12.90
C ASN A 338 -4.40 -1.75 11.78
N MET A 339 -5.00 -1.95 10.60
CA MET A 339 -4.80 -1.06 9.46
C MET A 339 -6.15 -0.58 8.90
N LEU A 340 -6.21 0.68 8.50
CA LEU A 340 -7.39 1.31 7.91
C LEU A 340 -6.99 2.07 6.66
N PHE A 341 -7.71 1.81 5.58
CA PHE A 341 -7.52 2.47 4.30
C PHE A 341 -8.85 3.15 3.93
N ALA A 342 -8.92 4.46 4.11
CA ALA A 342 -10.17 5.22 4.08
C ALA A 342 -10.20 6.28 2.95
N TYR A 343 -11.26 6.30 2.14
CA TYR A 343 -11.52 7.39 1.18
C TYR A 343 -10.42 7.57 0.12
N ASN A 344 -9.83 6.47 -0.35
CA ASN A 344 -8.75 6.48 -1.33
C ASN A 344 -9.25 6.26 -2.77
N GLN A 345 -8.45 6.69 -3.74
CA GLN A 345 -8.76 6.65 -5.17
C GLN A 345 -7.61 5.98 -5.93
N PHE A 346 -7.86 4.83 -6.55
CA PHE A 346 -6.84 4.07 -7.30
C PHE A 346 -7.06 4.16 -8.81
N TYR A 347 -5.96 4.18 -9.56
CA TYR A 347 -5.92 4.31 -11.02
C TYR A 347 -4.94 3.31 -11.64
N TYR A 348 -5.35 2.48 -12.60
CA TYR A 348 -4.50 1.50 -13.32
C TYR A 348 -3.74 0.47 -12.44
N THR A 349 -3.90 0.48 -11.12
CA THR A 349 -3.11 -0.39 -10.23
C THR A 349 -3.42 -1.88 -10.40
N HIS A 350 -2.55 -2.77 -9.92
CA HIS A 350 -2.84 -4.20 -9.73
C HIS A 350 -3.76 -4.51 -8.55
N GLY A 351 -4.37 -3.49 -7.95
CA GLY A 351 -5.44 -3.59 -6.97
C GLY A 351 -5.04 -3.24 -5.55
N PHE A 352 -6.00 -3.42 -4.65
CA PHE A 352 -5.77 -3.43 -3.22
C PHE A 352 -5.42 -4.86 -2.80
N SER A 353 -4.15 -5.09 -2.48
CA SER A 353 -3.61 -6.43 -2.26
C SER A 353 -3.21 -6.67 -0.80
N LEU A 354 -3.55 -7.86 -0.31
CA LEU A 354 -2.92 -8.49 0.85
C LEU A 354 -2.04 -9.63 0.35
N GLY A 355 -0.75 -9.57 0.67
CA GLY A 355 0.26 -10.58 0.33
C GLY A 355 1.22 -10.17 -0.79
N SER A 356 2.00 -11.10 -1.32
CA SER A 356 1.90 -12.55 -1.09
C SER A 356 2.50 -13.07 0.22
N GLU A 357 3.37 -12.30 0.87
CA GLU A 357 3.98 -12.63 2.16
C GLU A 357 2.96 -12.50 3.30
N THR A 358 2.36 -13.60 3.74
CA THR A 358 1.35 -13.64 4.82
C THR A 358 1.79 -14.42 6.05
N ASP A 359 3.06 -14.84 6.11
CA ASP A 359 3.58 -15.89 6.98
C ASP A 359 3.72 -15.52 8.47
N SER A 360 3.76 -14.23 8.82
CA SER A 360 3.63 -13.73 10.20
C SER A 360 2.17 -13.46 10.61
N GLY A 361 1.24 -13.58 9.67
CA GLY A 361 -0.18 -13.31 9.84
C GLY A 361 -0.60 -11.86 9.56
N MET A 362 -1.86 -11.70 9.18
CA MET A 362 -2.50 -10.40 8.92
C MET A 362 -3.86 -10.36 9.59
N ARG A 363 -4.15 -9.31 10.37
CA ARG A 363 -5.44 -9.21 11.06
C ARG A 363 -5.94 -7.80 11.31
N HIS A 364 -7.24 -7.64 11.47
CA HIS A 364 -7.87 -6.36 11.83
C HIS A 364 -7.59 -5.26 10.78
N ILE A 365 -7.84 -5.58 9.52
CA ILE A 365 -7.59 -4.69 8.38
C ILE A 365 -8.94 -4.29 7.76
N ALA A 366 -9.16 -3.00 7.60
CA ALA A 366 -10.38 -2.47 6.99
C ALA A 366 -10.07 -1.53 5.82
N VAL A 367 -10.88 -1.62 4.78
CA VAL A 367 -10.90 -0.72 3.63
C VAL A 367 -12.30 -0.11 3.57
N ARG A 368 -12.40 1.22 3.58
CA ARG A 368 -13.67 1.95 3.57
C ARG A 368 -13.64 3.07 2.54
N GLY A 369 -14.64 3.13 1.66
CA GLY A 369 -14.73 4.22 0.69
C GLY A 369 -13.58 4.20 -0.31
N LEU A 370 -13.41 3.09 -1.03
CA LEU A 370 -12.36 2.97 -2.06
C LEU A 370 -13.00 3.09 -3.44
N SER A 371 -12.41 3.89 -4.32
CA SER A 371 -12.67 3.79 -5.76
C SER A 371 -11.47 3.16 -6.48
N ILE A 372 -11.75 2.33 -7.49
CA ILE A 372 -10.73 1.78 -8.38
C ILE A 372 -11.17 2.03 -9.83
N ASP A 373 -10.44 2.89 -10.51
CA ASP A 373 -10.54 3.07 -11.96
C ASP A 373 -9.47 2.25 -12.67
N GLY A 374 -9.85 1.09 -13.18
CA GLY A 374 -8.95 0.17 -13.87
C GLY A 374 -8.57 0.60 -15.29
N PHE A 375 -9.08 1.73 -15.79
CA PHE A 375 -8.83 2.23 -17.15
C PHE A 375 -9.06 1.17 -18.26
N ASN A 376 -10.05 0.29 -18.02
CA ASN A 376 -10.44 -0.86 -18.85
C ASN A 376 -9.38 -1.97 -19.02
N ALA A 377 -8.38 -2.04 -18.15
CA ALA A 377 -7.53 -3.22 -17.94
C ALA A 377 -6.79 -3.74 -19.19
N HIS A 378 -6.17 -2.83 -19.95
CA HIS A 378 -5.39 -3.19 -21.15
C HIS A 378 -4.17 -4.08 -20.82
N ASP A 379 -3.61 -3.93 -19.63
CA ASP A 379 -2.53 -4.76 -19.05
C ASP A 379 -2.94 -6.23 -18.87
N ALA A 380 -4.22 -6.53 -18.60
CA ALA A 380 -4.70 -7.89 -18.39
C ALA A 380 -4.58 -8.78 -19.66
N VAL A 381 -4.38 -8.18 -20.83
CA VAL A 381 -4.14 -8.91 -22.09
C VAL A 381 -2.76 -9.55 -22.12
N SER A 382 -1.75 -8.85 -21.60
CA SER A 382 -0.34 -9.25 -21.62
C SER A 382 0.13 -9.82 -20.29
N ASP A 383 -0.48 -9.41 -19.18
CA ASP A 383 -0.26 -9.91 -17.82
C ASP A 383 -1.61 -10.33 -17.19
N PRO A 384 -2.01 -11.60 -17.27
CA PRO A 384 -3.32 -12.05 -16.77
C PRO A 384 -3.45 -11.96 -15.23
N TYR A 385 -2.39 -11.59 -14.52
CA TYR A 385 -2.38 -11.39 -13.07
C TYR A 385 -2.50 -9.91 -12.65
N SER A 386 -2.59 -8.99 -13.63
CA SER A 386 -2.74 -7.54 -13.45
C SER A 386 -4.22 -7.10 -13.34
N ALA A 387 -4.48 -5.79 -13.28
CA ALA A 387 -5.81 -5.16 -13.17
C ALA A 387 -6.82 -5.85 -12.23
N ASN A 388 -6.42 -6.04 -10.97
CA ASN A 388 -7.31 -6.60 -9.95
C ASN A 388 -8.02 -5.50 -9.15
N GLY A 389 -9.17 -5.83 -8.58
CA GLY A 389 -9.86 -5.00 -7.61
C GLY A 389 -9.34 -5.28 -6.20
N LEU A 390 -10.08 -6.13 -5.49
CA LEU A 390 -9.74 -6.57 -4.12
C LEU A 390 -9.03 -7.92 -4.18
N ARG A 391 -7.81 -7.99 -3.65
CA ARG A 391 -6.94 -9.16 -3.77
C ARG A 391 -6.38 -9.64 -2.43
N ILE A 392 -6.47 -10.94 -2.17
CA ILE A 392 -5.74 -11.64 -1.11
C ILE A 392 -4.99 -12.80 -1.75
N LYS A 393 -3.66 -12.79 -1.69
CA LYS A 393 -2.80 -13.76 -2.37
C LYS A 393 -1.82 -14.39 -1.38
N SER A 394 -1.65 -15.69 -1.45
CA SER A 394 -0.59 -16.45 -0.78
C SER A 394 -0.33 -17.75 -1.53
N ASP A 395 0.70 -18.48 -1.14
CA ASP A 395 1.01 -19.81 -1.64
C ASP A 395 1.59 -20.70 -0.52
N ALA A 396 1.82 -21.96 -0.83
CA ALA A 396 2.22 -22.98 0.13
C ALA A 396 3.70 -22.89 0.61
N SER A 397 4.50 -21.98 0.07
CA SER A 397 5.85 -21.67 0.58
C SER A 397 5.85 -20.53 1.61
N ARG A 398 4.73 -19.80 1.69
CA ARG A 398 4.53 -18.66 2.59
C ARG A 398 3.51 -19.02 3.67
N GLY A 399 2.31 -19.41 3.28
CA GLY A 399 1.23 -19.73 4.21
C GLY A 399 0.89 -18.59 5.18
N GLY A 400 0.34 -18.93 6.35
CA GLY A 400 -0.02 -17.94 7.37
C GLY A 400 -1.50 -17.58 7.37
N GLN A 401 -1.92 -16.96 8.46
CA GLN A 401 -3.31 -16.64 8.74
C GLN A 401 -3.65 -15.21 8.29
N VAL A 402 -4.72 -15.06 7.51
CA VAL A 402 -5.34 -13.77 7.19
C VAL A 402 -6.75 -13.78 7.77
N ASP A 403 -7.01 -12.92 8.75
CA ASP A 403 -8.28 -12.88 9.49
C ASP A 403 -8.83 -11.48 9.80
N ASP A 404 -10.14 -11.35 9.99
CA ASP A 404 -10.82 -10.06 10.26
C ASP A 404 -10.44 -8.97 9.25
N ILE A 405 -10.81 -9.23 7.98
CA ILE A 405 -10.60 -8.32 6.85
C ILE A 405 -11.96 -7.80 6.38
N ARG A 406 -12.07 -6.48 6.23
CA ARG A 406 -13.35 -5.83 5.88
C ARG A 406 -13.16 -4.90 4.70
N PHE A 407 -14.02 -5.05 3.70
CA PHE A 407 -14.14 -4.13 2.57
C PHE A 407 -15.54 -3.53 2.59
N GLU A 408 -15.62 -2.21 2.69
CA GLU A 408 -16.86 -1.46 2.85
C GLU A 408 -16.92 -0.30 1.87
N ASN A 409 -18.04 -0.15 1.17
CA ASN A 409 -18.31 0.96 0.26
C ASN A 409 -17.21 1.11 -0.81
N VAL A 410 -17.09 0.09 -1.67
CA VAL A 410 -16.08 0.03 -2.72
C VAL A 410 -16.75 0.17 -4.09
N CYS A 411 -16.31 1.16 -4.88
CA CYS A 411 -16.73 1.37 -6.26
C CYS A 411 -15.60 1.00 -7.22
N MET A 412 -15.89 0.21 -8.25
CA MET A 412 -14.93 -0.18 -9.27
C MET A 412 -15.48 0.08 -10.67
N ARG A 413 -14.61 0.42 -11.61
CA ARG A 413 -14.94 0.44 -13.04
C ARG A 413 -13.74 0.02 -13.87
N GLY A 414 -13.99 -0.65 -14.99
CA GLY A 414 -12.93 -1.02 -15.93
C GLY A 414 -11.90 -2.00 -15.36
N VAL A 415 -12.25 -2.75 -14.30
CA VAL A 415 -11.38 -3.74 -13.65
C VAL A 415 -11.60 -5.11 -14.27
N ALA A 416 -10.52 -5.84 -14.63
CA ALA A 416 -10.63 -7.17 -15.23
C ALA A 416 -10.98 -8.25 -14.19
N ARG A 417 -10.40 -8.16 -12.99
CA ARG A 417 -10.55 -9.16 -11.92
C ARG A 417 -11.01 -8.52 -10.61
N PRO A 418 -12.32 -8.24 -10.45
CA PRO A 418 -12.81 -7.47 -9.30
C PRO A 418 -12.50 -8.12 -7.95
N LEU A 419 -12.58 -9.46 -7.85
CA LEU A 419 -12.37 -10.19 -6.60
C LEU A 419 -11.41 -11.38 -6.82
N VAL A 420 -10.27 -11.35 -6.13
CA VAL A 420 -9.23 -12.38 -6.24
C VAL A 420 -8.77 -12.83 -4.84
N LEU A 421 -9.28 -13.96 -4.36
CA LEU A 421 -8.81 -14.60 -3.13
C LEU A 421 -8.18 -15.94 -3.50
N ASP A 422 -6.86 -15.98 -3.43
CA ASP A 422 -6.06 -17.06 -4.01
C ASP A 422 -4.95 -17.54 -3.08
N ALA A 423 -5.18 -18.69 -2.45
CA ALA A 423 -4.23 -19.37 -1.58
C ALA A 423 -3.22 -20.24 -2.35
N SER A 424 -3.29 -20.25 -3.69
CA SER A 424 -2.42 -21.00 -4.60
C SER A 424 -1.79 -20.09 -5.67
N TYR A 425 -1.53 -18.82 -5.33
CA TYR A 425 -1.12 -17.76 -6.25
C TYR A 425 0.14 -18.06 -7.08
N ALA A 426 1.08 -18.84 -6.53
CA ALA A 426 2.32 -19.23 -7.20
C ALA A 426 2.48 -20.76 -7.21
N ASN A 427 3.42 -21.26 -8.02
CA ASN A 427 3.82 -22.66 -8.03
C ASN A 427 5.14 -22.88 -7.27
N PRO A 428 5.15 -22.85 -5.93
CA PRO A 428 6.37 -23.06 -5.19
C PRO A 428 6.82 -24.52 -5.25
N ALA A 429 8.15 -24.71 -5.22
CA ALA A 429 8.75 -26.04 -5.10
C ALA A 429 8.48 -26.67 -3.72
N THR A 430 8.40 -25.85 -2.68
CA THR A 430 8.13 -26.28 -1.30
C THR A 430 6.71 -25.88 -0.89
N ARG A 431 5.98 -26.82 -0.26
CA ARG A 431 4.56 -26.68 0.09
C ARG A 431 4.28 -27.04 1.55
N ASP A 432 5.12 -26.56 2.47
CA ASP A 432 5.11 -26.92 3.89
C ASP A 432 4.46 -25.86 4.80
N LYS A 433 4.06 -24.72 4.24
CA LYS A 433 3.33 -23.66 4.96
C LYS A 433 1.91 -23.56 4.44
N ILE A 434 0.93 -23.60 5.34
CA ILE A 434 -0.48 -23.65 4.96
C ILE A 434 -1.09 -22.24 5.05
N PRO A 435 -1.55 -21.65 3.93
CA PRO A 435 -2.32 -20.41 3.96
C PRO A 435 -3.75 -20.66 4.44
N GLN A 436 -4.30 -19.70 5.19
CA GLN A 436 -5.68 -19.75 5.67
C GLN A 436 -6.29 -18.36 5.68
N PHE A 437 -7.39 -18.19 4.96
CA PHE A 437 -8.13 -16.93 4.87
C PHE A 437 -9.50 -17.09 5.53
N THR A 438 -9.77 -16.34 6.60
CA THR A 438 -11.03 -16.45 7.35
C THR A 438 -11.54 -15.08 7.77
N GLY A 439 -12.83 -14.94 8.10
CA GLY A 439 -13.35 -13.65 8.57
C GLY A 439 -13.20 -12.53 7.55
N ILE A 440 -13.34 -12.86 6.25
CA ILE A 440 -13.34 -11.89 5.17
C ILE A 440 -14.77 -11.40 4.96
N SER A 441 -14.99 -10.09 4.92
CA SER A 441 -16.33 -9.51 4.72
C SER A 441 -16.30 -8.40 3.68
N LEU A 442 -17.26 -8.46 2.76
CA LEU A 442 -17.50 -7.45 1.74
C LEU A 442 -18.91 -6.92 1.94
N SER A 443 -19.03 -5.60 2.08
CA SER A 443 -20.30 -4.89 2.25
C SER A 443 -20.35 -3.68 1.32
N ASN A 444 -21.41 -3.55 0.52
CA ASN A 444 -21.55 -2.48 -0.47
C ASN A 444 -20.34 -2.41 -1.41
N VAL A 445 -20.14 -3.46 -2.21
CA VAL A 445 -19.11 -3.49 -3.25
C VAL A 445 -19.80 -3.48 -4.60
N HIS A 446 -19.54 -2.46 -5.40
CA HIS A 446 -20.16 -2.30 -6.72
C HIS A 446 -19.10 -2.10 -7.81
N SER A 447 -19.03 -3.04 -8.75
CA SER A 447 -18.28 -2.89 -9.99
C SER A 447 -19.23 -2.56 -11.13
N LEU A 448 -18.98 -1.45 -11.83
CA LEU A 448 -19.71 -1.03 -13.03
C LEU A 448 -19.34 -1.85 -14.28
N GLY A 449 -18.55 -2.91 -14.10
CA GLY A 449 -18.06 -3.78 -15.15
C GLY A 449 -16.88 -3.18 -15.93
N SER A 450 -16.43 -3.94 -16.93
CA SER A 450 -15.40 -3.55 -17.89
C SER A 450 -15.96 -3.68 -19.30
N THR A 451 -15.66 -2.72 -20.18
CA THR A 451 -16.04 -2.83 -21.60
C THR A 451 -15.35 -3.99 -22.30
N GLN A 452 -14.20 -4.44 -21.78
CA GLN A 452 -13.42 -5.54 -22.33
C GLN A 452 -13.73 -6.88 -21.65
N PHE A 453 -14.03 -6.88 -20.35
CA PHE A 453 -14.15 -8.10 -19.54
C PHE A 453 -15.56 -8.34 -18.96
N GLY A 454 -16.56 -7.50 -19.27
CA GLY A 454 -17.91 -7.62 -18.75
C GLY A 454 -17.96 -7.53 -17.22
N GLY A 455 -18.58 -8.52 -16.57
CA GLY A 455 -18.59 -8.68 -15.11
C GLY A 455 -17.24 -8.98 -14.47
N GLY A 456 -16.23 -9.30 -15.28
CA GLY A 456 -14.89 -9.65 -14.84
C GLY A 456 -14.72 -11.13 -14.49
N GLU A 457 -13.47 -11.52 -14.24
CA GLU A 457 -13.09 -12.86 -13.82
C GLU A 457 -12.85 -12.91 -12.30
N LEU A 458 -13.46 -13.88 -11.62
CA LEU A 458 -13.33 -14.06 -10.17
C LEU A 458 -12.40 -15.23 -9.84
N SER A 459 -11.70 -15.14 -8.71
CA SER A 459 -10.89 -16.24 -8.17
C SER A 459 -11.20 -16.45 -6.70
N PHE A 460 -11.66 -17.65 -6.35
CA PHE A 460 -11.85 -18.08 -4.97
C PHE A 460 -11.25 -19.47 -4.76
N TYR A 461 -9.97 -19.49 -4.38
CA TYR A 461 -9.20 -20.70 -4.10
C TYR A 461 -8.74 -20.70 -2.65
N GLY A 462 -9.42 -21.47 -1.80
CA GLY A 462 -8.86 -21.86 -0.50
C GLY A 462 -7.71 -22.83 -0.66
N TYR A 463 -7.03 -23.13 0.44
CA TYR A 463 -5.96 -24.12 0.39
C TYR A 463 -6.54 -25.52 0.41
N ARG A 464 -6.05 -26.38 -0.48
CA ARG A 464 -6.37 -27.79 -0.47
C ARG A 464 -5.24 -28.61 -1.07
N ASP A 465 -4.85 -29.67 -0.36
CA ASP A 465 -3.92 -30.67 -0.84
C ASP A 465 -4.40 -32.08 -0.45
N ALA A 466 -3.51 -33.08 -0.54
CA ALA A 466 -3.81 -34.44 -0.13
C ALA A 466 -3.94 -34.63 1.40
N THR A 467 -3.45 -33.67 2.20
CA THR A 467 -3.34 -33.76 3.66
C THR A 467 -4.43 -32.98 4.39
N GLY A 468 -5.03 -31.97 3.75
CA GLY A 468 -6.19 -31.28 4.27
C GLY A 468 -6.70 -30.12 3.43
N THR A 469 -7.77 -29.50 3.94
CA THR A 469 -8.41 -28.31 3.36
C THR A 469 -8.40 -27.18 4.37
N ARG A 470 -8.17 -25.95 3.92
CA ARG A 470 -8.45 -24.70 4.66
C ARG A 470 -9.32 -23.82 3.77
N PRO A 471 -10.65 -23.86 3.97
CA PRO A 471 -11.54 -23.09 3.13
C PRO A 471 -11.40 -21.59 3.41
N ILE A 472 -11.60 -20.78 2.38
CA ILE A 472 -11.85 -19.35 2.55
C ILE A 472 -13.19 -19.19 3.26
N ALA A 473 -13.25 -18.47 4.38
CA ALA A 473 -14.52 -18.06 4.97
C ALA A 473 -14.82 -16.60 4.62
N ILE A 474 -15.83 -16.37 3.77
CA ILE A 474 -16.18 -15.06 3.22
C ILE A 474 -17.67 -14.74 3.42
N ALA A 475 -17.97 -13.53 3.88
CA ALA A 475 -19.32 -12.98 3.98
C ALA A 475 -19.53 -11.89 2.93
N LEU A 476 -20.66 -11.95 2.22
CA LEU A 476 -21.03 -11.03 1.16
C LEU A 476 -22.36 -10.35 1.50
N ASP A 477 -22.38 -9.03 1.42
CA ASP A 477 -23.56 -8.19 1.59
C ASP A 477 -23.56 -7.07 0.55
N ASN A 478 -24.57 -7.01 -0.32
CA ASN A 478 -24.66 -6.01 -1.39
C ASN A 478 -23.39 -5.95 -2.27
N VAL A 479 -23.06 -7.07 -2.91
CA VAL A 479 -21.88 -7.24 -3.79
C VAL A 479 -22.33 -7.41 -5.23
N VAL A 480 -22.31 -6.31 -5.99
CA VAL A 480 -22.90 -6.23 -7.32
C VAL A 480 -21.80 -6.00 -8.34
N LEU A 481 -21.71 -6.88 -9.33
CA LEU A 481 -20.82 -6.77 -10.48
C LEU A 481 -21.69 -6.68 -11.73
N GLU A 482 -21.69 -5.52 -12.39
CA GLU A 482 -22.38 -5.26 -13.65
C GLU A 482 -21.55 -5.71 -14.86
N GLY A 483 -22.14 -5.70 -16.06
CA GLY A 483 -21.46 -6.15 -17.28
C GLY A 483 -21.80 -7.59 -17.69
N GLY A 484 -22.83 -8.19 -17.10
CA GLY A 484 -23.33 -9.52 -17.42
C GLY A 484 -22.79 -10.61 -16.51
N ASN A 485 -22.78 -11.86 -17.01
CA ASN A 485 -22.25 -12.99 -16.26
C ASN A 485 -20.74 -12.82 -16.00
N VAL A 486 -20.31 -13.17 -14.80
CA VAL A 486 -18.88 -13.23 -14.45
C VAL A 486 -18.27 -14.55 -14.95
N THR A 487 -16.96 -14.57 -15.14
CA THR A 487 -16.20 -15.82 -15.33
C THR A 487 -15.50 -16.22 -14.03
N PHE A 488 -15.12 -17.49 -13.94
CA PHE A 488 -14.28 -17.99 -12.86
C PHE A 488 -12.94 -18.44 -13.46
N ALA A 489 -11.84 -17.98 -12.87
CA ALA A 489 -10.49 -18.35 -13.28
C ALA A 489 -10.31 -19.88 -13.32
N GLN A 490 -9.37 -20.34 -14.14
CA GLN A 490 -9.05 -21.75 -14.27
C GLN A 490 -8.20 -22.26 -13.10
N PRO A 491 -8.45 -23.50 -12.62
CA PRO A 491 -7.60 -24.15 -11.64
C PRO A 491 -6.12 -24.16 -12.05
N HIS A 492 -5.23 -23.89 -11.10
CA HIS A 492 -3.80 -23.77 -11.39
C HIS A 492 -2.94 -24.19 -10.19
N PHE A 493 -1.64 -24.34 -10.46
CA PHE A 493 -0.57 -24.53 -9.47
C PHE A 493 -0.86 -25.56 -8.37
N GLY A 494 -1.56 -26.65 -8.72
CA GLY A 494 -1.89 -27.74 -7.80
C GLY A 494 -2.83 -27.35 -6.66
N GLY A 495 -3.56 -26.23 -6.79
CA GLY A 495 -4.65 -25.84 -5.91
C GLY A 495 -5.95 -26.63 -6.15
N PRO A 496 -7.10 -26.15 -5.64
CA PRO A 496 -8.39 -26.79 -5.83
C PRO A 496 -8.75 -27.02 -7.30
N ALA A 497 -9.40 -28.15 -7.61
CA ALA A 497 -9.76 -28.56 -8.96
C ALA A 497 -10.99 -27.82 -9.57
N SER A 498 -11.57 -26.87 -8.82
CA SER A 498 -12.68 -26.03 -9.26
C SER A 498 -12.55 -24.61 -8.73
N ASN A 499 -13.31 -23.70 -9.32
CA ASN A 499 -13.48 -22.34 -8.82
C ASN A 499 -15.00 -22.03 -8.75
N PRO A 500 -15.53 -21.69 -7.57
CA PRO A 500 -14.86 -21.71 -6.27
C PRO A 500 -14.37 -23.11 -5.86
N GLY A 501 -13.32 -23.16 -5.04
CA GLY A 501 -12.79 -24.41 -4.48
C GLY A 501 -12.22 -24.19 -3.10
N ALA A 502 -12.67 -24.97 -2.12
CA ALA A 502 -12.42 -24.76 -0.69
C ALA A 502 -12.88 -23.35 -0.24
N VAL A 503 -14.19 -23.08 -0.31
CA VAL A 503 -14.76 -21.75 -0.01
C VAL A 503 -16.11 -21.88 0.65
N HIS A 504 -16.28 -21.22 1.78
CA HIS A 504 -17.53 -21.13 2.52
C HIS A 504 -18.05 -19.69 2.43
N PHE A 505 -19.12 -19.51 1.65
CA PHE A 505 -19.80 -18.24 1.47
C PHE A 505 -20.91 -18.08 2.50
N THR A 506 -21.04 -16.88 3.07
CA THR A 506 -22.18 -16.44 3.86
C THR A 506 -22.82 -15.23 3.19
N PHE A 507 -24.15 -15.22 3.04
CA PHE A 507 -24.91 -14.13 2.42
C PHE A 507 -25.74 -13.41 3.48
N ASN A 508 -25.51 -12.10 3.66
CA ASN A 508 -26.07 -11.31 4.77
C ASN A 508 -27.29 -10.45 4.39
N GLY A 509 -27.91 -10.72 3.23
CA GLY A 509 -29.23 -10.16 2.89
C GLY A 509 -29.24 -9.11 1.78
N GLY A 510 -28.14 -8.44 1.45
CA GLY A 510 -28.04 -7.62 0.25
C GLY A 510 -27.91 -8.45 -1.04
N PRO A 511 -28.05 -7.83 -2.22
CA PRO A 511 -27.93 -8.54 -3.50
C PRO A 511 -26.50 -9.01 -3.76
N VAL A 512 -26.34 -10.17 -4.40
CA VAL A 512 -25.05 -10.66 -4.91
C VAL A 512 -25.22 -11.09 -6.35
N SER A 513 -24.62 -10.36 -7.30
CA SER A 513 -24.98 -10.50 -8.73
C SER A 513 -24.60 -11.84 -9.35
N PHE A 514 -23.56 -12.49 -8.83
CA PHE A 514 -23.07 -13.79 -9.32
C PHE A 514 -23.59 -14.99 -8.53
N TYR A 515 -24.53 -14.81 -7.59
CA TYR A 515 -25.05 -15.90 -6.76
C TYR A 515 -25.64 -17.06 -7.57
N ASN A 516 -26.37 -16.75 -8.65
CA ASN A 516 -26.98 -17.76 -9.52
C ASN A 516 -25.95 -18.60 -10.31
N GLN A 517 -24.66 -18.21 -10.28
CA GLN A 517 -23.57 -18.97 -10.87
C GLN A 517 -22.83 -19.84 -9.83
N LEU A 518 -23.21 -19.77 -8.55
CA LEU A 518 -22.63 -20.57 -7.48
C LEU A 518 -23.44 -21.83 -7.24
N ALA A 519 -22.75 -22.90 -6.85
CA ALA A 519 -23.37 -24.15 -6.41
C ALA A 519 -22.58 -24.74 -5.24
N THR A 520 -23.30 -25.32 -4.27
CA THR A 520 -22.68 -26.12 -3.21
C THR A 520 -21.99 -27.34 -3.83
N SER A 521 -20.80 -27.68 -3.35
CA SER A 521 -20.06 -28.86 -3.83
C SER A 521 -19.31 -29.52 -2.67
N LEU A 522 -19.78 -30.69 -2.24
CA LEU A 522 -19.07 -31.49 -1.24
C LEU A 522 -17.68 -31.93 -1.74
N PRO A 523 -17.51 -32.44 -2.98
CA PRO A 523 -16.19 -32.83 -3.47
C PRO A 523 -15.19 -31.68 -3.50
N ASN A 524 -15.65 -30.43 -3.67
CA ASN A 524 -14.80 -29.25 -3.76
C ASN A 524 -14.77 -28.40 -2.49
N ASP A 525 -15.43 -28.83 -1.41
CA ASP A 525 -15.63 -28.07 -0.17
C ASP A 525 -16.13 -26.63 -0.40
N VAL A 526 -17.21 -26.52 -1.19
CA VAL A 526 -17.92 -25.27 -1.44
C VAL A 526 -19.24 -25.27 -0.69
N GLN A 527 -19.41 -24.32 0.21
CA GLN A 527 -20.61 -24.17 1.04
C GLN A 527 -21.24 -22.79 0.81
N LEU A 528 -22.56 -22.76 0.76
CA LEU A 528 -23.37 -21.54 0.61
C LEU A 528 -24.31 -21.45 1.81
N HIS A 529 -24.12 -20.45 2.66
CA HIS A 529 -24.92 -20.22 3.87
C HIS A 529 -25.78 -18.97 3.72
N GLY A 530 -27.08 -19.12 3.89
CA GLY A 530 -28.05 -18.05 3.63
C GLY A 530 -28.30 -17.83 2.14
N THR A 531 -29.05 -16.78 1.83
CA THR A 531 -29.39 -16.36 0.47
C THR A 531 -29.25 -14.84 0.35
N PRO A 532 -28.77 -14.31 -0.79
CA PRO A 532 -28.90 -12.89 -1.08
C PRO A 532 -30.37 -12.44 -1.02
N GLY A 533 -30.59 -11.19 -0.66
CA GLY A 533 -31.92 -10.57 -0.64
C GLY A 533 -32.01 -9.36 -1.57
N PRO A 534 -33.15 -8.66 -1.56
CA PRO A 534 -33.33 -7.46 -2.37
C PRO A 534 -32.46 -6.31 -1.84
N GLY A 535 -32.12 -5.37 -2.71
CA GLY A 535 -31.43 -4.15 -2.31
C GLY A 535 -31.05 -3.32 -3.53
N THR A 536 -30.62 -2.09 -3.26
CA THR A 536 -30.07 -1.20 -4.29
C THR A 536 -28.54 -1.30 -4.24
N PRO A 537 -27.87 -1.52 -5.39
CA PRO A 537 -26.42 -1.46 -5.45
C PRO A 537 -25.90 -0.11 -4.91
N LEU A 538 -24.70 -0.11 -4.33
CA LEU A 538 -23.99 1.11 -3.95
C LEU A 538 -23.95 2.10 -5.12
N GLN A 539 -24.27 3.37 -4.89
CA GLN A 539 -24.18 4.39 -5.94
C GLN A 539 -22.72 4.78 -6.17
N CYS A 540 -22.26 4.74 -7.43
CA CYS A 540 -20.87 4.98 -7.80
C CYS A 540 -20.66 6.18 -8.72
N ASP A 541 -21.71 6.93 -9.07
CA ASP A 541 -21.66 8.03 -10.05
C ASP A 541 -20.61 9.09 -9.69
N ASP A 542 -20.52 9.44 -8.40
CA ASP A 542 -19.60 10.45 -7.87
C ASP A 542 -18.33 9.85 -7.24
N ALA A 543 -18.15 8.52 -7.34
CA ALA A 543 -17.04 7.84 -6.67
C ALA A 543 -15.69 8.04 -7.38
N PHE A 544 -15.69 8.36 -8.68
CA PHE A 544 -14.49 8.41 -9.52
C PHE A 544 -14.07 9.84 -9.82
N ILE A 545 -12.94 10.25 -9.26
CA ILE A 545 -12.33 11.55 -9.51
C ILE A 545 -11.35 11.40 -10.69
N ALA A 546 -11.28 12.36 -11.61
CA ALA A 546 -10.26 12.31 -12.67
C ALA A 546 -8.88 12.57 -12.07
N PHE A 547 -7.90 11.69 -12.26
CA PHE A 547 -6.61 11.80 -11.56
C PHE A 547 -5.89 13.13 -11.89
N ARG A 548 -5.90 13.55 -13.16
CA ARG A 548 -5.35 14.85 -13.59
C ARG A 548 -5.95 16.08 -12.89
N SER A 549 -7.16 15.97 -12.33
CA SER A 549 -7.80 17.08 -11.60
C SER A 549 -7.13 17.34 -10.25
N VAL A 550 -6.45 16.33 -9.68
CA VAL A 550 -5.72 16.45 -8.42
C VAL A 550 -4.21 16.39 -8.60
N LEU A 551 -3.72 15.78 -9.70
CA LEU A 551 -2.31 15.69 -10.07
C LEU A 551 -2.12 15.93 -11.58
N PRO A 552 -1.79 17.16 -12.02
CA PRO A 552 -1.68 17.51 -13.44
C PRO A 552 -0.67 16.67 -14.25
N ASP A 553 0.31 16.08 -13.57
CA ASP A 553 1.34 15.20 -14.15
C ASP A 553 0.78 13.82 -14.56
N SER A 554 -0.44 13.48 -14.12
CA SER A 554 -1.13 12.24 -14.49
C SER A 554 -1.46 12.23 -15.99
N PRO A 555 -1.15 11.13 -16.71
CA PRO A 555 -1.61 10.94 -18.08
C PRO A 555 -3.12 10.76 -18.26
N ILE A 556 -3.90 10.64 -17.17
CA ILE A 556 -5.34 10.32 -17.18
C ILE A 556 -6.18 11.28 -16.34
#